data_AF-G4Z3Q5-F1
#
_entry.id   AF-G4Z3Q5-F1
#
_cell.length_a   1.000
_cell.length_b   1.000
_cell.length_c   1.000
_cell.angle_alpha   90.00
_cell.angle_beta   90.00
_cell.angle_gamma   90.00
#
_symmetry.space_group_name_H-M   'P 1'
#
loop_
_entity.id
_entity.type
_entity.pdbx_description
1 polymer ?
#
loop_
_entity_poly.entity_id
_entity_poly.type
_entity_poly.pdbx_seq_one_letter_code
_entity_poly.pdbx_strand_id
1 'polypeptide(L)'
;MLVSGPTTEYQRINLAKLEANYASHKREPLGKTFSRGHKLPAHMQRPEFAFGMSGTFCESAKELLYPSTSARLLNSREDEALYRRSHGSVAPGEQKNRNYRWESANINPAKHRFGVKPAGSTGREGGEVAVILNPEMNESVIPPAVAPQHLEDRRTLYDHLGKPRHLGAADTDNVPSNHVFGITTQDSDSAWQCIQGEYSPEEQQPDPDLGRAVNHGWRNATADARLFGVPTIRSDIPAPARRSIADGQNYGDDVNAQALLYPEEFASSGVTNAEFAEPRDQKYLKGLFQQIGHGVSDEDFELIWKQATQSVRYTPVGQASIADYRDALNDFLGAQERGPAALQQWQSRVQAL
;
A
#
# COMPACT_ATOMS: atom_id res chain seq x y z
N MET A 1 120.26 -44.64 -46.82
CA MET A 1 119.84 -43.27 -47.25
C MET A 1 120.61 -42.96 -48.52
N LEU A 2 120.09 -42.50 -49.66
CA LEU A 2 118.76 -42.10 -50.17
C LEU A 2 118.93 -42.18 -51.70
N VAL A 3 118.46 -43.23 -52.37
CA VAL A 3 118.30 -43.22 -53.85
C VAL A 3 117.09 -44.09 -54.20
N SER A 4 115.96 -43.46 -54.53
CA SER A 4 114.74 -44.10 -55.05
C SER A 4 114.47 -43.61 -56.48
N GLY A 5 115.39 -43.92 -57.39
CA GLY A 5 115.29 -43.57 -58.80
C GLY A 5 116.44 -44.14 -59.62
N PRO A 6 116.24 -44.34 -60.95
CA PRO A 6 117.28 -44.85 -61.84
C PRO A 6 118.44 -43.86 -61.91
N THR A 7 119.66 -44.31 -61.61
CA THR A 7 120.86 -43.45 -61.55
C THR A 7 121.51 -43.25 -62.91
N THR A 8 121.17 -44.11 -63.87
CA THR A 8 121.67 -44.04 -65.24
C THR A 8 120.53 -43.81 -66.22
N GLU A 9 120.80 -43.09 -67.31
CA GLU A 9 119.82 -42.85 -68.36
C GLU A 9 119.31 -44.14 -68.98
N TYR A 10 120.19 -45.15 -69.08
CA TYR A 10 119.80 -46.49 -69.50
C TYR A 10 118.70 -47.05 -68.59
N GLN A 11 118.87 -46.99 -67.27
CA GLN A 11 117.84 -47.43 -66.32
C GLN A 11 116.55 -46.61 -66.45
N ARG A 12 116.63 -45.29 -66.69
CA ARG A 12 115.44 -44.43 -66.88
C ARG A 12 114.63 -44.81 -68.11
N ILE A 13 115.29 -45.00 -69.26
CA ILE A 13 114.62 -45.40 -70.51
C ILE A 13 114.03 -46.79 -70.37
N ASN A 14 114.74 -47.71 -69.70
CA ASN A 14 114.24 -49.06 -69.52
C ASN A 14 112.99 -49.07 -68.63
N LEU A 15 113.00 -48.28 -67.54
CA LEU A 15 111.84 -48.07 -66.69
C LEU A 15 110.67 -47.48 -67.49
N ALA A 16 110.89 -46.41 -68.27
CA ALA A 16 109.83 -45.82 -69.12
C ALA A 16 109.26 -46.80 -70.16
N LYS A 17 110.09 -47.67 -70.74
CA LYS A 17 109.63 -48.73 -71.66
C LYS A 17 108.75 -49.75 -70.95
N LEU A 18 109.12 -50.14 -69.72
CA LEU A 18 108.34 -51.06 -68.91
C LEU A 18 106.99 -50.45 -68.48
N GLU A 19 106.99 -49.16 -68.13
CA GLU A 19 105.78 -48.43 -67.73
C GLU A 19 104.90 -47.98 -68.90
N ALA A 20 105.42 -47.98 -70.14
CA ALA A 20 104.68 -47.54 -71.33
C ALA A 20 103.37 -48.31 -71.58
N ASN A 21 103.22 -49.51 -71.01
CA ASN A 21 101.97 -50.26 -71.16
C ASN A 21 100.83 -49.71 -70.28
N TYR A 22 101.15 -48.97 -69.21
CA TYR A 22 100.14 -48.43 -68.30
C TYR A 22 99.18 -47.47 -69.02
N ALA A 23 97.91 -47.58 -68.68
CA ALA A 23 96.85 -46.76 -69.27
C ALA A 23 97.08 -45.27 -68.99
N SER A 24 97.60 -44.91 -67.82
CA SER A 24 97.97 -43.53 -67.49
C SER A 24 99.04 -43.00 -68.45
N HIS A 25 100.11 -43.74 -68.69
CA HIS A 25 101.19 -43.32 -69.59
C HIS A 25 100.74 -43.12 -71.06
N LYS A 26 99.76 -43.90 -71.54
CA LYS A 26 99.21 -43.74 -72.90
C LYS A 26 98.19 -42.61 -73.02
N ARG A 27 97.42 -42.35 -71.96
CA ARG A 27 96.32 -41.37 -71.96
C ARG A 27 96.74 -39.98 -71.53
N GLU A 28 97.73 -39.91 -70.65
CA GLU A 28 98.22 -38.67 -70.05
C GLU A 28 99.74 -38.50 -70.32
N PRO A 29 100.19 -38.57 -71.59
CA PRO A 29 101.58 -38.25 -71.90
C PRO A 29 101.81 -36.75 -71.66
N LEU A 30 102.77 -36.44 -70.77
CA LEU A 30 103.04 -35.06 -70.39
C LEU A 30 103.33 -34.18 -71.62
N GLY A 31 102.56 -33.10 -71.77
CA GLY A 31 102.70 -32.13 -72.85
C GLY A 31 102.07 -32.52 -74.20
N LYS A 32 101.36 -33.64 -74.31
CA LYS A 32 100.61 -34.02 -75.53
C LYS A 32 99.18 -34.40 -75.17
N THR A 33 98.23 -34.06 -76.05
CA THR A 33 96.85 -34.52 -75.90
C THR A 33 96.74 -36.00 -76.28
N PHE A 34 95.70 -36.66 -75.77
CA PHE A 34 95.47 -38.08 -76.01
C PHE A 34 95.30 -38.38 -77.51
N SER A 35 96.25 -39.11 -78.08
CA SER A 35 96.15 -39.58 -79.46
C SER A 35 95.30 -40.86 -79.51
N ARG A 36 94.12 -40.77 -80.12
CA ARG A 36 93.18 -41.90 -80.30
C ARG A 36 93.63 -42.93 -81.35
N GLY A 37 94.79 -42.72 -81.99
CA GLY A 37 95.37 -43.67 -82.95
C GLY A 37 94.72 -43.68 -84.35
N HIS A 38 93.90 -42.69 -84.69
CA HIS A 38 93.28 -42.61 -86.03
C HIS A 38 94.30 -42.25 -87.12
N LYS A 39 94.26 -42.97 -88.25
CA LYS A 39 95.09 -42.69 -89.43
C LYS A 39 94.32 -41.77 -90.39
N LEU A 40 94.64 -40.48 -90.39
CA LEU A 40 93.98 -39.51 -91.28
C LEU A 40 94.46 -39.66 -92.74
N PRO A 41 93.58 -39.50 -93.76
CA PRO A 41 93.95 -39.54 -95.17
C PRO A 41 95.02 -38.51 -95.55
N ALA A 42 95.94 -38.86 -96.45
CA ALA A 42 97.14 -38.06 -96.73
C ALA A 42 96.86 -36.63 -97.23
N HIS A 43 95.75 -36.41 -97.97
CA HIS A 43 95.40 -35.08 -98.48
C HIS A 43 94.93 -34.11 -97.39
N MET A 44 94.48 -34.62 -96.24
CA MET A 44 94.02 -33.82 -95.10
C MET A 44 95.15 -33.37 -94.17
N GLN A 45 96.35 -33.95 -94.30
CA GLN A 45 97.52 -33.51 -93.54
C GLN A 45 98.24 -32.33 -94.19
N ARG A 46 97.79 -31.89 -95.38
CA ARG A 46 98.33 -30.70 -96.07
C ARG A 46 97.71 -29.42 -95.49
N PRO A 47 98.50 -28.37 -95.24
CA PRO A 47 98.01 -27.17 -94.55
C PRO A 47 96.96 -26.37 -95.34
N GLU A 48 96.87 -26.54 -96.66
CA GLU A 48 95.93 -25.80 -97.53
C GLU A 48 94.53 -26.42 -97.61
N PHE A 49 94.36 -27.63 -97.09
CA PHE A 49 93.08 -28.31 -97.15
C PHE A 49 92.12 -27.76 -96.09
N ALA A 50 91.03 -27.14 -96.55
CA ALA A 50 89.92 -26.74 -95.71
C ALA A 50 88.83 -27.82 -95.72
N PHE A 51 88.38 -28.22 -94.55
CA PHE A 51 87.31 -29.21 -94.40
C PHE A 51 85.94 -28.56 -94.69
N GLY A 52 85.19 -29.06 -95.68
CA GLY A 52 83.81 -28.61 -96.00
C GLY A 52 83.40 -28.80 -97.48
N MET A 53 82.13 -28.52 -97.84
CA MET A 53 81.58 -28.56 -99.23
C MET A 53 81.25 -27.14 -99.75
N SER A 54 81.44 -26.86 -101.05
CA SER A 54 81.08 -25.59 -101.73
C SER A 54 79.91 -25.77 -102.74
N GLY A 55 79.05 -24.75 -102.93
CA GLY A 55 77.78 -24.86 -103.68
C GLY A 55 77.58 -23.87 -104.85
N THR A 56 76.66 -24.22 -105.78
CA THR A 56 76.21 -23.45 -106.97
C THR A 56 74.82 -22.80 -106.76
N PHE A 57 74.48 -21.69 -107.44
CA PHE A 57 73.25 -20.88 -107.22
C PHE A 57 72.02 -21.26 -108.10
N CYS A 58 70.79 -21.10 -107.59
CA CYS A 58 69.47 -21.43 -108.22
C CYS A 58 68.65 -20.19 -108.66
N GLU A 59 67.56 -20.40 -109.42
CA GLU A 59 66.61 -19.38 -109.93
C GLU A 59 66.06 -18.41 -108.85
N SER A 60 65.64 -17.21 -109.28
CA SER A 60 65.22 -16.13 -108.38
C SER A 60 63.90 -16.45 -107.68
N ALA A 61 63.94 -16.47 -106.35
CA ALA A 61 62.75 -16.66 -105.50
C ALA A 61 61.62 -15.66 -105.81
N LYS A 62 61.93 -14.49 -106.38
CA LYS A 62 60.93 -13.44 -106.62
C LYS A 62 59.82 -13.88 -107.59
N GLU A 63 60.14 -14.61 -108.65
CA GLU A 63 59.16 -15.00 -109.67
C GLU A 63 58.25 -16.14 -109.19
N LEU A 64 58.80 -17.05 -108.38
CA LEU A 64 58.04 -18.09 -107.69
C LEU A 64 57.09 -17.53 -106.63
N LEU A 65 57.51 -16.49 -105.91
CA LEU A 65 56.71 -15.87 -104.85
C LEU A 65 55.61 -14.95 -105.38
N TYR A 66 55.83 -14.30 -106.53
CA TYR A 66 54.94 -13.26 -107.05
C TYR A 66 54.54 -13.52 -108.52
N PRO A 67 53.62 -14.47 -108.79
CA PRO A 67 53.12 -14.69 -110.14
C PRO A 67 52.44 -13.40 -110.64
N SER A 68 52.84 -12.92 -111.81
CA SER A 68 52.31 -11.69 -112.37
C SER A 68 50.82 -11.85 -112.70
N THR A 69 50.02 -10.89 -112.22
CA THR A 69 48.55 -10.86 -112.25
C THR A 69 48.01 -10.65 -113.67
N SER A 70 48.35 -11.53 -114.59
CA SER A 70 47.66 -11.62 -115.88
C SER A 70 46.32 -12.32 -115.66
N ALA A 71 45.27 -11.82 -116.32
CA ALA A 71 43.84 -12.07 -116.10
C ALA A 71 43.34 -13.54 -116.22
N ARG A 72 44.23 -14.53 -116.17
CA ARG A 72 43.91 -15.97 -116.17
C ARG A 72 43.57 -16.56 -114.80
N LEU A 73 43.79 -15.83 -113.71
CA LEU A 73 43.60 -16.33 -112.34
C LEU A 73 42.27 -15.93 -111.66
N LEU A 74 41.43 -15.12 -112.31
CA LEU A 74 40.13 -14.72 -111.75
C LEU A 74 39.02 -15.62 -112.33
N ASN A 75 38.23 -16.23 -111.45
CA ASN A 75 37.12 -17.10 -111.80
C ASN A 75 35.94 -16.30 -112.38
N SER A 76 35.14 -16.92 -113.25
CA SER A 76 33.89 -16.33 -113.74
C SER A 76 32.83 -16.28 -112.61
N ARG A 77 31.91 -15.31 -112.65
CA ARG A 77 30.85 -15.16 -111.63
C ARG A 77 29.95 -16.40 -111.49
N GLU A 78 29.79 -17.14 -112.58
CA GLU A 78 29.01 -18.39 -112.61
C GLU A 78 29.74 -19.52 -111.87
N ASP A 79 31.06 -19.61 -112.05
CA ASP A 79 31.90 -20.57 -111.34
C ASP A 79 31.87 -20.29 -109.85
N GLU A 80 31.99 -19.02 -109.44
CA GLU A 80 31.87 -18.63 -108.03
C GLU A 80 30.53 -19.05 -107.42
N ALA A 81 29.41 -18.90 -108.15
CA ALA A 81 28.10 -19.35 -107.67
C ALA A 81 28.03 -20.88 -107.52
N LEU A 82 28.70 -21.62 -108.41
CA LEU A 82 28.78 -23.08 -108.36
C LEU A 82 29.65 -23.56 -107.19
N TYR A 83 30.78 -22.90 -106.94
CA TYR A 83 31.65 -23.16 -105.79
C TYR A 83 30.99 -22.78 -104.46
N ARG A 84 30.21 -21.69 -104.41
CA ARG A 84 29.36 -21.34 -103.25
C ARG A 84 28.38 -22.47 -102.91
N ARG A 85 27.80 -23.13 -103.91
CA ARG A 85 26.83 -24.23 -103.72
C ARG A 85 27.49 -25.56 -103.37
N SER A 86 28.55 -25.93 -104.10
CA SER A 86 29.19 -27.26 -104.00
C SER A 86 30.14 -27.38 -102.80
N HIS A 87 30.99 -26.38 -102.59
CA HIS A 87 32.05 -26.40 -101.59
C HIS A 87 31.80 -25.40 -100.44
N GLY A 88 30.70 -24.65 -100.49
CA GLY A 88 30.41 -23.62 -99.49
C GLY A 88 31.38 -22.45 -99.52
N SER A 89 32.14 -22.29 -100.61
CA SER A 89 33.14 -21.24 -100.77
C SER A 89 32.46 -19.89 -101.01
N VAL A 90 32.24 -19.14 -99.93
CA VAL A 90 31.67 -17.78 -99.95
C VAL A 90 32.77 -16.73 -99.82
N ALA A 91 32.52 -15.53 -100.34
CA ALA A 91 33.48 -14.45 -100.16
C ALA A 91 33.53 -14.00 -98.69
N PRO A 92 34.68 -13.50 -98.20
CA PRO A 92 34.79 -12.96 -96.85
C PRO A 92 33.73 -11.88 -96.60
N GLY A 93 32.90 -12.06 -95.55
CA GLY A 93 31.85 -11.11 -95.16
C GLY A 93 30.45 -11.38 -95.74
N GLU A 94 30.28 -12.36 -96.62
CA GLU A 94 28.96 -12.75 -97.13
C GLU A 94 28.23 -13.67 -96.13
N GLN A 95 26.96 -13.34 -95.81
CA GLN A 95 26.12 -14.23 -95.02
C GLN A 95 25.62 -15.41 -95.88
N LYS A 96 25.54 -16.60 -95.27
CA LYS A 96 25.00 -17.80 -95.94
C LYS A 96 23.52 -17.61 -96.25
N ASN A 97 23.17 -17.53 -97.53
CA ASN A 97 21.78 -17.56 -97.96
C ASN A 97 21.22 -18.98 -97.83
N ARG A 98 20.14 -19.14 -97.04
CA ARG A 98 19.46 -20.43 -96.78
C ARG A 98 18.20 -20.64 -97.63
N ASN A 99 17.88 -19.70 -98.52
CA ASN A 99 16.69 -19.74 -99.39
C ASN A 99 15.35 -19.95 -98.62
N TYR A 100 15.21 -19.32 -97.45
CA TYR A 100 13.94 -19.33 -96.72
C TYR A 100 12.84 -18.56 -97.46
N ARG A 101 11.60 -19.04 -97.37
CA ARG A 101 10.40 -18.36 -97.88
C ARG A 101 9.90 -17.34 -96.86
N TRP A 102 10.48 -16.15 -96.85
CA TRP A 102 10.10 -15.09 -95.90
C TRP A 102 8.69 -14.51 -96.13
N GLU A 103 8.21 -14.57 -97.38
CA GLU A 103 6.87 -14.10 -97.77
C GLU A 103 5.75 -14.87 -97.05
N SER A 104 5.88 -16.19 -96.88
CA SER A 104 4.84 -16.99 -96.20
C SER A 104 4.68 -16.64 -94.71
N ALA A 105 5.69 -16.04 -94.09
CA ALA A 105 5.64 -15.60 -92.71
C ALA A 105 5.22 -14.13 -92.54
N ASN A 106 4.96 -13.42 -93.65
CA ASN A 106 4.69 -11.97 -93.70
C ASN A 106 5.69 -11.11 -92.89
N ILE A 107 6.95 -11.55 -92.85
CA ILE A 107 8.04 -10.94 -92.10
C ILE A 107 9.10 -10.45 -93.07
N ASN A 108 9.49 -9.18 -92.95
CA ASN A 108 10.65 -8.63 -93.63
C ASN A 108 11.91 -8.82 -92.76
N PRO A 109 12.90 -9.64 -93.16
CA PRO A 109 14.08 -9.97 -92.35
C PRO A 109 14.91 -8.76 -91.93
N ALA A 110 14.94 -7.71 -92.76
CA ALA A 110 15.75 -6.52 -92.50
C ALA A 110 15.08 -5.55 -91.51
N LYS A 111 13.75 -5.58 -91.39
CA LYS A 111 12.99 -4.59 -90.60
C LYS A 111 12.33 -5.19 -89.35
N HIS A 112 12.02 -6.48 -89.38
CA HIS A 112 11.31 -7.11 -88.28
C HIS A 112 12.25 -7.36 -87.10
N ARG A 113 11.86 -6.88 -85.92
CA ARG A 113 12.56 -7.17 -84.67
C ARG A 113 12.09 -8.52 -84.14
N PHE A 114 12.94 -9.53 -84.25
CA PHE A 114 12.68 -10.87 -83.76
C PHE A 114 12.76 -10.93 -82.22
N GLY A 115 11.99 -11.84 -81.62
CA GLY A 115 11.88 -12.04 -80.16
C GLY A 115 10.52 -11.63 -79.58
N VAL A 116 10.21 -12.12 -78.38
CA VAL A 116 8.99 -11.74 -77.64
C VAL A 116 9.15 -10.31 -77.15
N LYS A 117 8.18 -9.43 -77.43
CA LYS A 117 8.17 -8.08 -76.86
C LYS A 117 7.88 -8.19 -75.35
N PRO A 118 8.73 -7.64 -74.47
CA PRO A 118 8.34 -7.50 -73.07
C PRO A 118 7.13 -6.56 -73.01
N ALA A 119 6.05 -7.00 -72.37
CA ALA A 119 4.89 -6.16 -72.11
C ALA A 119 5.36 -4.94 -71.30
N GLY A 120 5.13 -3.73 -71.83
CA GLY A 120 5.50 -2.47 -71.16
C GLY A 120 6.30 -1.46 -71.99
N SER A 121 6.69 -1.76 -73.23
CA SER A 121 7.47 -0.80 -74.05
C SER A 121 6.63 0.14 -74.92
N THR A 122 5.30 0.08 -74.85
CA THR A 122 4.43 1.14 -75.39
C THR A 122 4.27 2.16 -74.28
N GLY A 123 4.97 3.30 -74.38
CA GLY A 123 5.00 4.39 -73.39
C GLY A 123 3.68 5.13 -73.18
N ARG A 124 2.58 4.39 -73.02
CA ARG A 124 1.25 4.85 -72.66
C ARG A 124 0.78 4.34 -71.29
N GLU A 125 1.48 3.38 -70.69
CA GLU A 125 1.15 2.80 -69.38
C GLU A 125 2.28 3.07 -68.38
N GLY A 126 2.59 4.37 -68.17
CA GLY A 126 3.54 4.81 -67.13
C GLY A 126 2.87 5.19 -65.80
N GLY A 127 1.55 5.07 -65.72
CA GLY A 127 0.75 5.52 -64.58
C GLY A 127 0.47 4.45 -63.52
N GLU A 128 0.66 3.16 -63.84
CA GLU A 128 0.24 2.07 -62.94
C GLU A 128 1.05 2.05 -61.63
N VAL A 129 2.37 2.24 -61.73
CA VAL A 129 3.23 2.34 -60.53
C VAL A 129 2.91 3.61 -59.74
N ALA A 130 2.58 4.71 -60.41
CA ALA A 130 2.21 5.96 -59.74
C ALA A 130 0.88 5.81 -58.97
N VAL A 131 -0.09 5.06 -59.51
CA VAL A 131 -1.36 4.72 -58.84
C VAL A 131 -1.14 3.80 -57.65
N ILE A 132 -0.19 2.87 -57.72
CA ILE A 132 0.18 2.02 -56.57
C ILE A 132 0.88 2.86 -55.47
N LEU A 133 1.72 3.82 -55.85
CA LEU A 133 2.42 4.70 -54.91
C LEU A 133 1.50 5.73 -54.25
N ASN A 134 0.47 6.20 -54.97
CA ASN A 134 -0.53 7.12 -54.44
C ASN A 134 -1.95 6.59 -54.70
N PRO A 135 -2.46 5.72 -53.82
CA PRO A 135 -3.78 5.10 -53.99
C PRO A 135 -4.94 6.10 -53.88
N GLU A 136 -4.73 7.30 -53.31
CA GLU A 136 -5.75 8.35 -53.22
C GLU A 136 -6.08 8.98 -54.58
N MET A 137 -5.17 8.87 -55.56
CA MET A 137 -5.41 9.32 -56.94
C MET A 137 -6.24 8.31 -57.76
N ASN A 138 -6.54 7.13 -57.18
CA ASN A 138 -7.30 6.10 -57.85
C ASN A 138 -8.81 6.29 -57.62
N GLU A 139 -9.52 6.80 -58.62
CA GLU A 139 -10.98 7.01 -58.58
C GLU A 139 -11.78 5.71 -58.33
N SER A 140 -11.18 4.54 -58.57
CA SER A 140 -11.83 3.25 -58.29
C SER A 140 -11.81 2.84 -56.82
N VAL A 141 -11.00 3.47 -55.97
CA VAL A 141 -10.84 3.15 -54.54
C VAL A 141 -11.42 4.28 -53.70
N ILE A 142 -12.75 4.34 -53.64
CA ILE A 142 -13.46 5.30 -52.78
C ILE A 142 -13.77 4.60 -51.44
N PRO A 143 -13.35 5.14 -50.28
CA PRO A 143 -13.74 4.58 -49.00
C PRO A 143 -15.26 4.69 -48.84
N PRO A 144 -15.95 3.65 -48.33
CA PRO A 144 -17.40 3.69 -48.15
C PRO A 144 -17.78 4.79 -47.15
N ALA A 145 -18.64 5.72 -47.58
CA ALA A 145 -19.12 6.83 -46.74
C ALA A 145 -20.08 6.37 -45.62
N VAL A 146 -20.70 5.20 -45.79
CA VAL A 146 -21.62 4.61 -44.82
C VAL A 146 -21.08 3.25 -44.41
N ALA A 147 -20.95 3.06 -43.11
CA ALA A 147 -20.51 1.83 -42.49
C ALA A 147 -21.49 1.44 -41.37
N PRO A 148 -21.54 0.16 -40.97
CA PRO A 148 -22.44 -0.27 -39.91
C PRO A 148 -22.02 0.33 -38.57
N GLN A 149 -23.01 0.69 -37.74
CA GLN A 149 -22.82 1.41 -36.47
C GLN A 149 -21.79 0.74 -35.55
N HIS A 150 -21.88 -0.58 -35.35
CA HIS A 150 -20.95 -1.33 -34.49
C HIS A 150 -19.47 -1.20 -34.93
N LEU A 151 -19.22 -0.96 -36.22
CA LEU A 151 -17.87 -0.81 -36.76
C LEU A 151 -17.34 0.61 -36.48
N GLU A 152 -18.20 1.62 -36.57
CA GLU A 152 -17.88 2.99 -36.16
C GLU A 152 -17.68 3.11 -34.65
N ASP A 153 -18.54 2.48 -33.83
CA ASP A 153 -18.39 2.45 -32.38
C ASP A 153 -17.03 1.83 -31.99
N ARG A 154 -16.60 0.77 -32.68
CA ARG A 154 -15.26 0.19 -32.51
C ARG A 154 -14.14 1.14 -32.96
N ARG A 155 -14.34 1.93 -34.03
CA ARG A 155 -13.36 2.90 -34.53
C ARG A 155 -13.10 4.03 -33.53
N THR A 156 -14.10 4.43 -32.75
CA THR A 156 -13.92 5.47 -31.71
C THR A 156 -12.96 5.05 -30.59
N LEU A 157 -12.74 3.74 -30.40
CA LEU A 157 -11.79 3.19 -29.43
C LEU A 157 -10.34 3.19 -29.93
N TYR A 158 -10.10 3.51 -31.22
CA TYR A 158 -8.75 3.62 -31.76
C TYR A 158 -8.09 4.92 -31.31
N ASP A 159 -6.75 4.95 -31.45
CA ASP A 159 -5.98 6.14 -31.14
C ASP A 159 -6.15 7.17 -32.27
N HIS A 160 -6.36 8.43 -31.89
CA HIS A 160 -6.62 9.53 -32.82
C HIS A 160 -5.63 10.66 -32.56
N LEU A 161 -5.03 11.18 -33.63
CA LEU A 161 -4.03 12.23 -33.51
C LEU A 161 -4.63 13.48 -32.82
N GLY A 162 -3.97 13.96 -31.76
CA GLY A 162 -4.37 15.15 -31.01
C GLY A 162 -5.53 14.96 -30.03
N LYS A 163 -6.08 13.74 -29.92
CA LYS A 163 -7.11 13.41 -28.93
C LYS A 163 -6.55 12.42 -27.90
N PRO A 164 -6.94 12.51 -26.63
CA PRO A 164 -6.63 11.46 -25.67
C PRO A 164 -7.36 10.16 -26.06
N ARG A 165 -6.77 9.02 -25.70
CA ARG A 165 -7.33 7.70 -25.99
C ARG A 165 -8.69 7.52 -25.32
N HIS A 166 -9.71 7.18 -26.10
CA HIS A 166 -11.02 6.81 -25.57
C HIS A 166 -10.98 5.41 -24.92
N LEU A 167 -11.31 5.32 -23.63
CA LEU A 167 -11.29 4.08 -22.86
C LEU A 167 -12.65 3.36 -22.77
N GLY A 168 -13.67 3.83 -23.50
CA GLY A 168 -15.01 3.23 -23.49
C GLY A 168 -15.83 3.56 -22.23
N ALA A 169 -15.64 4.74 -21.64
CA ALA A 169 -16.51 5.22 -20.59
C ALA A 169 -17.93 5.41 -21.15
N ALA A 170 -18.93 4.81 -20.48
CA ALA A 170 -20.33 5.03 -20.81
C ALA A 170 -20.77 6.40 -20.27
N ASP A 171 -21.76 7.04 -20.92
CA ASP A 171 -22.40 8.29 -20.46
C ASP A 171 -23.30 8.05 -19.22
N THR A 172 -22.86 7.22 -18.28
CA THR A 172 -23.61 6.95 -17.04
C THR A 172 -23.51 8.10 -16.05
N ASP A 173 -22.51 8.97 -16.23
CA ASP A 173 -22.24 10.10 -15.35
C ASP A 173 -22.69 11.39 -16.06
N ASN A 174 -23.95 11.79 -15.80
CA ASN A 174 -24.52 13.08 -16.23
C ASN A 174 -23.87 14.25 -15.46
N VAL A 175 -22.57 14.41 -15.66
CA VAL A 175 -21.76 15.41 -14.99
C VAL A 175 -21.78 16.68 -15.86
N PRO A 176 -22.13 17.85 -15.29
CA PRO A 176 -22.17 19.09 -16.06
C PRO A 176 -20.79 19.47 -16.56
N SER A 177 -20.70 20.14 -17.71
CA SER A 177 -19.42 20.57 -18.32
C SER A 177 -18.56 21.46 -17.40
N ASN A 178 -19.13 22.04 -16.33
CA ASN A 178 -18.44 22.85 -15.33
C ASN A 178 -17.94 22.04 -14.12
N HIS A 179 -18.11 20.72 -14.11
CA HIS A 179 -17.64 19.89 -13.02
C HIS A 179 -16.11 19.78 -13.04
N VAL A 180 -15.50 19.95 -11.87
CA VAL A 180 -14.07 19.74 -11.67
C VAL A 180 -13.88 18.34 -11.12
N PHE A 181 -13.27 17.46 -11.91
CA PHE A 181 -12.91 16.11 -11.48
C PHE A 181 -11.79 16.13 -10.44
N GLY A 182 -11.85 15.21 -9.48
CA GLY A 182 -10.87 15.07 -8.40
C GLY A 182 -11.54 14.87 -7.05
N ILE A 183 -10.72 14.68 -6.03
CA ILE A 183 -11.20 14.64 -4.64
C ILE A 183 -11.03 16.05 -4.11
N THR A 184 -12.14 16.71 -3.76
CA THR A 184 -12.08 17.92 -2.93
C THR A 184 -11.49 17.52 -1.59
N THR A 185 -10.44 18.20 -1.13
CA THR A 185 -10.03 18.09 0.27
C THR A 185 -11.23 18.40 1.13
N GLN A 186 -11.51 17.57 2.13
CA GLN A 186 -12.63 17.79 3.02
C GLN A 186 -12.53 19.20 3.61
N ASP A 187 -13.65 19.92 3.60
CA ASP A 187 -13.80 21.10 4.44
C ASP A 187 -13.66 20.61 5.88
N SER A 188 -12.44 20.77 6.40
CA SER A 188 -12.17 20.51 7.80
C SER A 188 -12.79 21.65 8.59
N ASP A 189 -13.27 21.34 9.79
CA ASP A 189 -13.79 22.36 10.68
C ASP A 189 -12.75 23.45 10.89
N SER A 190 -13.22 24.69 10.93
CA SER A 190 -12.35 25.83 11.17
C SER A 190 -11.62 25.63 12.51
N ALA A 191 -10.36 26.06 12.59
CA ALA A 191 -9.58 25.93 13.84
C ALA A 191 -10.30 26.54 15.06
N TRP A 192 -11.15 27.54 14.83
CA TRP A 192 -12.00 28.15 15.85
C TRP A 192 -13.07 27.18 16.39
N GLN A 193 -13.78 26.45 15.51
CA GLN A 193 -14.74 25.41 15.91
C GLN A 193 -14.04 24.28 16.68
N CYS A 194 -12.84 23.88 16.26
CA CYS A 194 -12.07 22.85 16.98
C CYS A 194 -11.64 23.27 18.39
N ILE A 195 -11.34 24.56 18.61
CA ILE A 195 -10.91 25.06 19.93
C ILE A 195 -12.09 25.20 20.87
N GLN A 196 -13.21 25.75 20.38
CA GLN A 196 -14.38 26.01 21.23
C GLN A 196 -15.24 24.76 21.43
N GLY A 197 -15.25 23.84 20.46
CA GLY A 197 -16.14 22.70 20.42
C GLY A 197 -17.61 23.11 20.22
N GLU A 198 -18.44 22.13 19.86
CA GLU A 198 -19.90 22.29 19.83
C GLU A 198 -20.49 21.56 21.03
N TYR A 199 -20.30 22.14 22.22
CA TYR A 199 -20.81 21.56 23.46
C TYR A 199 -22.26 21.97 23.70
N SER A 200 -23.09 21.00 24.11
CA SER A 200 -24.46 21.30 24.53
C SER A 200 -24.46 22.19 25.78
N PRO A 201 -25.55 22.92 26.07
CA PRO A 201 -25.66 23.68 27.31
C PRO A 201 -25.49 22.84 28.58
N GLU A 202 -25.76 21.52 28.51
CA GLU A 202 -25.52 20.60 29.62
C GLU A 202 -24.03 20.30 29.81
N GLU A 203 -23.28 20.09 28.73
CA GLU A 203 -21.84 19.82 28.76
C GLU A 203 -21.01 21.05 29.19
N GLN A 204 -21.56 22.25 28.98
CA GLN A 204 -20.97 23.51 29.46
C GLN A 204 -21.14 23.70 30.98
N GLN A 205 -22.04 22.94 31.62
CA GLN A 205 -22.21 23.04 33.07
C GLN A 205 -21.02 22.41 33.80
N PRO A 206 -20.66 22.93 34.98
CA PRO A 206 -19.65 22.31 35.81
C PRO A 206 -20.06 20.92 36.29
N ASP A 207 -19.08 20.06 36.52
CA ASP A 207 -19.30 18.69 36.97
C ASP A 207 -20.10 18.64 38.30
N PRO A 208 -21.04 17.68 38.43
CA PRO A 208 -22.00 17.65 39.53
C PRO A 208 -21.41 17.28 40.90
N ASP A 209 -20.20 16.73 40.93
CA ASP A 209 -19.45 16.30 42.12
C ASP A 209 -18.46 17.36 42.65
N LEU A 210 -18.39 18.52 41.99
CA LEU A 210 -17.63 19.65 42.49
C LEU A 210 -18.20 20.12 43.84
N GLY A 211 -17.38 20.01 44.89
CA GLY A 211 -17.70 20.50 46.24
C GLY A 211 -18.66 19.62 47.04
N ARG A 212 -19.09 18.45 46.55
CA ARG A 212 -19.98 17.54 47.29
C ARG A 212 -19.80 16.07 46.90
N ALA A 213 -19.97 15.18 47.87
CA ALA A 213 -20.00 13.75 47.60
C ALA A 213 -21.33 13.34 46.93
N VAL A 214 -21.25 12.84 45.69
CA VAL A 214 -22.42 12.37 44.89
C VAL A 214 -22.58 10.84 44.95
N ASN A 215 -21.53 10.13 45.37
CA ASN A 215 -21.52 8.68 45.48
C ASN A 215 -22.59 8.18 46.46
N HIS A 216 -23.38 7.20 46.02
CA HIS A 216 -24.41 6.58 46.84
C HIS A 216 -23.79 5.98 48.12
N GLY A 217 -24.33 6.33 49.28
CA GLY A 217 -23.80 5.94 50.60
C GLY A 217 -23.00 7.03 51.33
N TRP A 218 -22.41 8.00 50.61
CA TRP A 218 -21.68 9.13 51.20
C TRP A 218 -22.26 10.50 50.85
N ARG A 219 -23.49 10.53 50.33
CA ARG A 219 -24.17 11.77 49.98
C ARG A 219 -24.43 12.59 51.24
N ASN A 220 -24.02 13.85 51.21
CA ASN A 220 -24.36 14.82 52.25
C ASN A 220 -25.77 15.40 52.02
N ALA A 221 -26.75 14.51 51.87
CA ALA A 221 -28.14 14.85 51.67
C ALA A 221 -28.96 14.07 52.69
N THR A 222 -29.51 14.77 53.67
CA THR A 222 -30.30 14.17 54.75
C THR A 222 -31.74 14.68 54.65
N ALA A 223 -32.72 13.77 54.68
CA ALA A 223 -34.13 14.13 54.68
C ALA A 223 -34.61 14.61 56.07
N ASP A 224 -33.82 14.33 57.10
CA ASP A 224 -34.16 14.53 58.50
C ASP A 224 -33.26 15.61 59.10
N ALA A 225 -33.85 16.51 59.87
CA ALA A 225 -33.16 17.58 60.60
C ALA A 225 -32.61 17.10 61.95
N ARG A 226 -32.83 15.83 62.30
CA ARG A 226 -32.28 15.26 63.53
C ARG A 226 -30.75 15.28 63.55
N LEU A 227 -30.20 15.35 64.75
CA LEU A 227 -28.78 15.15 64.96
C LEU A 227 -28.43 13.67 64.75
N PHE A 228 -27.42 13.40 63.93
CA PHE A 228 -26.90 12.04 63.74
C PHE A 228 -25.92 11.71 64.85
N GLY A 229 -26.25 10.74 65.69
CA GLY A 229 -25.43 10.28 66.79
C GLY A 229 -26.23 9.50 67.82
N VAL A 230 -25.55 9.08 68.90
CA VAL A 230 -26.18 8.50 70.08
C VAL A 230 -26.01 9.52 71.22
N PRO A 231 -27.10 10.02 71.82
CA PRO A 231 -27.00 10.97 72.93
C PRO A 231 -26.42 10.27 74.17
N THR A 232 -25.67 11.02 75.00
CA THR A 232 -25.09 10.49 76.24
C THR A 232 -26.16 10.06 77.23
N ILE A 233 -27.24 10.84 77.33
CA ILE A 233 -28.45 10.48 78.07
C ILE A 233 -29.44 9.92 77.08
N ARG A 234 -29.80 8.65 77.25
CA ARG A 234 -30.63 7.90 76.32
C ARG A 234 -32.12 7.99 76.64
N SER A 235 -32.61 9.22 76.68
CA SER A 235 -34.05 9.50 76.80
C SER A 235 -34.83 9.16 75.51
N ASP A 236 -34.12 8.86 74.41
CA ASP A 236 -34.67 8.40 73.14
C ASP A 236 -35.25 6.98 73.21
N ILE A 237 -34.88 6.20 74.23
CA ILE A 237 -35.38 4.84 74.45
C ILE A 237 -35.94 4.67 75.86
N PRO A 238 -36.96 3.81 76.02
CA PRO A 238 -37.49 3.51 77.35
C PRO A 238 -36.47 2.73 78.19
N ALA A 239 -36.44 3.03 79.48
CA ALA A 239 -35.65 2.26 80.44
C ALA A 239 -36.11 0.79 80.48
N PRO A 240 -35.19 -0.18 80.64
CA PRO A 240 -35.55 -1.60 80.67
C PRO A 240 -36.34 -1.93 81.95
N ALA A 241 -37.40 -2.73 81.81
CA ALA A 241 -38.26 -3.14 82.93
C ALA A 241 -37.49 -3.88 84.04
N ARG A 242 -36.41 -4.58 83.69
CA ARG A 242 -35.46 -5.19 84.64
C ARG A 242 -34.06 -4.75 84.27
N ARG A 243 -33.50 -3.82 85.04
CA ARG A 243 -32.15 -3.30 84.86
C ARG A 243 -31.10 -4.38 85.14
N SER A 244 -30.08 -4.44 84.29
CA SER A 244 -28.90 -5.26 84.55
C SER A 244 -28.06 -4.62 85.65
N ILE A 245 -27.37 -5.43 86.46
CA ILE A 245 -26.42 -4.94 87.48
C ILE A 245 -25.24 -4.21 86.83
N ALA A 246 -24.91 -4.58 85.59
CA ALA A 246 -23.82 -3.99 84.81
C ALA A 246 -24.31 -2.92 83.81
N ASP A 247 -25.54 -2.44 83.96
CA ASP A 247 -26.07 -1.38 83.11
C ASP A 247 -25.44 -0.03 83.49
N GLY A 248 -24.65 0.54 82.57
CA GLY A 248 -24.00 1.83 82.74
C GLY A 248 -24.70 2.96 81.98
N GLN A 249 -25.84 2.69 81.34
CA GLN A 249 -26.54 3.67 80.52
C GLN A 249 -27.59 4.43 81.34
N ASN A 250 -27.53 5.76 81.28
CA ASN A 250 -28.58 6.61 81.84
C ASN A 250 -29.71 6.78 80.80
N TYR A 251 -30.95 6.49 81.22
CA TYR A 251 -32.18 6.54 80.39
C TYR A 251 -33.01 7.82 80.61
N GLY A 252 -32.46 8.80 81.34
CA GLY A 252 -33.15 10.03 81.74
C GLY A 252 -33.89 9.94 83.08
N ASP A 253 -33.72 8.84 83.81
CA ASP A 253 -34.36 8.61 85.11
C ASP A 253 -33.38 8.59 86.30
N ASP A 254 -32.08 8.76 86.05
CA ASP A 254 -31.11 8.94 87.13
C ASP A 254 -31.34 10.27 87.86
N VAL A 255 -31.23 10.23 89.18
CA VAL A 255 -31.30 11.43 90.02
C VAL A 255 -30.02 12.25 89.94
N ASN A 256 -30.13 13.55 90.23
CA ASN A 256 -28.98 14.42 90.31
C ASN A 256 -28.07 14.07 91.51
N ALA A 257 -26.81 14.51 91.47
CA ALA A 257 -25.85 14.25 92.55
C ALA A 257 -26.30 14.85 93.90
N GLN A 258 -27.07 15.95 93.87
CA GLN A 258 -27.57 16.60 95.06
C GLN A 258 -28.58 15.73 95.82
N ALA A 259 -29.54 15.13 95.13
CA ALA A 259 -30.55 14.25 95.72
C ALA A 259 -29.95 12.95 96.28
N LEU A 260 -28.80 12.50 95.75
CA LEU A 260 -28.05 11.36 96.29
C LEU A 260 -27.36 11.71 97.62
N LEU A 261 -26.82 12.93 97.74
CA LEU A 261 -26.16 13.39 98.98
C LEU A 261 -27.18 13.77 100.06
N TYR A 262 -28.33 14.29 99.65
CA TYR A 262 -29.40 14.75 100.53
C TYR A 262 -30.72 14.07 100.11
N PRO A 263 -30.94 12.81 100.53
CA PRO A 263 -32.13 12.07 100.13
C PRO A 263 -33.40 12.71 100.70
N GLU A 264 -34.46 12.63 99.90
CA GLU A 264 -35.81 13.10 100.24
C GLU A 264 -36.40 12.29 101.40
N GLU A 265 -37.36 12.88 102.13
CA GLU A 265 -37.94 12.30 103.37
C GLU A 265 -38.48 10.86 103.16
N PHE A 266 -39.10 10.60 102.00
CA PHE A 266 -39.70 9.30 101.66
C PHE A 266 -38.79 8.37 100.85
N ALA A 267 -37.54 8.77 100.56
CA ALA A 267 -36.61 7.94 99.79
C ALA A 267 -36.29 6.62 100.51
N SER A 268 -36.27 6.63 101.84
CA SER A 268 -36.04 5.43 102.68
C SER A 268 -37.16 4.39 102.54
N SER A 269 -38.38 4.82 102.22
CA SER A 269 -39.54 3.96 101.96
C SER A 269 -39.61 3.48 100.51
N GLY A 270 -38.64 3.85 99.67
CA GLY A 270 -38.60 3.52 98.25
C GLY A 270 -39.53 4.36 97.37
N VAL A 271 -40.07 5.46 97.88
CA VAL A 271 -40.92 6.38 97.11
C VAL A 271 -40.05 7.49 96.52
N THR A 272 -40.13 7.66 95.20
CA THR A 272 -39.41 8.73 94.50
C THR A 272 -40.24 10.00 94.45
N ASN A 273 -39.58 11.16 94.33
CA ASN A 273 -40.29 12.45 94.24
C ASN A 273 -41.15 12.60 92.98
N ALA A 274 -40.77 11.92 91.89
CA ALA A 274 -41.57 11.89 90.67
C ALA A 274 -42.99 11.37 90.94
N GLU A 275 -43.14 10.42 91.85
CA GLU A 275 -44.43 9.82 92.24
C GLU A 275 -45.41 10.85 92.83
N PHE A 276 -44.91 11.88 93.51
CA PHE A 276 -45.74 12.94 94.09
C PHE A 276 -46.23 13.97 93.09
N ALA A 277 -45.50 14.13 91.97
CA ALA A 277 -45.82 15.06 90.89
C ALA A 277 -46.59 14.39 89.73
N GLU A 278 -46.70 13.07 89.73
CA GLU A 278 -47.40 12.34 88.69
C GLU A 278 -48.93 12.56 88.81
N PRO A 279 -49.64 12.80 87.68
CA PRO A 279 -51.09 12.97 87.71
C PRO A 279 -51.78 11.68 88.19
N ARG A 280 -52.79 11.85 89.05
CA ARG A 280 -53.55 10.74 89.63
C ARG A 280 -55.05 10.96 89.48
N ASP A 281 -55.79 9.86 89.43
CA ASP A 281 -57.25 9.91 89.33
C ASP A 281 -57.90 10.51 90.60
N GLN A 282 -59.00 11.23 90.41
CA GLN A 282 -59.77 11.84 91.49
C GLN A 282 -60.18 10.82 92.57
N LYS A 283 -60.60 9.61 92.17
CA LYS A 283 -60.96 8.52 93.10
C LYS A 283 -59.76 8.02 93.90
N TYR A 284 -58.59 7.96 93.27
CA TYR A 284 -57.35 7.53 93.91
C TYR A 284 -56.93 8.53 94.99
N LEU A 285 -56.92 9.82 94.66
CA LEU A 285 -56.53 10.87 95.61
C LEU A 285 -57.50 10.97 96.79
N LYS A 286 -58.80 10.87 96.56
CA LYS A 286 -59.80 10.80 97.64
C LYS A 286 -59.54 9.63 98.59
N GLY A 287 -59.33 8.43 98.03
CA GLY A 287 -59.07 7.22 98.81
C GLY A 287 -57.76 7.29 99.61
N LEU A 288 -56.70 7.81 98.98
CA LEU A 288 -55.39 7.97 99.61
C LEU A 288 -55.47 8.88 100.84
N PHE A 289 -56.00 10.10 100.69
CA PHE A 289 -56.07 11.06 101.80
C PHE A 289 -57.06 10.63 102.90
N GLN A 290 -58.12 9.90 102.54
CA GLN A 290 -59.01 9.28 103.51
C GLN A 290 -58.28 8.21 104.35
N GLN A 291 -57.43 7.38 103.73
CA GLN A 291 -56.62 6.39 104.45
C GLN A 291 -55.55 7.02 105.33
N ILE A 292 -54.99 8.17 104.93
CA ILE A 292 -54.02 8.95 105.72
C ILE A 292 -54.68 9.57 106.96
N GLY A 293 -56.01 9.76 106.96
CA GLY A 293 -56.78 10.33 108.06
C GLY A 293 -57.35 11.72 107.79
N HIS A 294 -57.21 12.24 106.57
CA HIS A 294 -57.76 13.53 106.11
C HIS A 294 -59.00 13.34 105.24
N GLY A 295 -60.03 12.70 105.79
CA GLY A 295 -61.33 12.55 105.13
C GLY A 295 -62.11 13.87 105.12
N VAL A 296 -62.49 14.35 103.94
CA VAL A 296 -63.32 15.54 103.72
C VAL A 296 -64.69 15.15 103.16
N SER A 297 -65.68 16.03 103.32
CA SER A 297 -67.02 15.85 102.75
C SER A 297 -66.96 15.83 101.21
N ASP A 298 -67.96 15.22 100.57
CA ASP A 298 -68.00 15.13 99.09
C ASP A 298 -68.05 16.52 98.43
N GLU A 299 -68.77 17.47 99.05
CA GLU A 299 -68.89 18.85 98.57
C GLU A 299 -67.58 19.62 98.70
N ASP A 300 -66.89 19.51 99.85
CA ASP A 300 -65.60 20.15 100.06
C ASP A 300 -64.51 19.54 99.17
N PHE A 301 -64.57 18.23 98.95
CA PHE A 301 -63.65 17.51 98.09
C PHE A 301 -63.71 18.01 96.64
N GLU A 302 -64.90 18.25 96.09
CA GLU A 302 -65.05 18.79 94.73
C GLU A 302 -64.43 20.19 94.60
N LEU A 303 -64.53 21.02 95.63
CA LEU A 303 -63.90 22.34 95.66
C LEU A 303 -62.37 22.22 95.75
N ILE A 304 -61.84 21.38 96.64
CA ILE A 304 -60.39 21.14 96.76
C ILE A 304 -59.82 20.57 95.45
N TRP A 305 -60.54 19.63 94.83
CA TRP A 305 -60.20 19.07 93.53
C TRP A 305 -60.15 20.14 92.44
N LYS A 306 -61.16 21.02 92.40
CA LYS A 306 -61.22 22.13 91.46
C LYS A 306 -60.01 23.06 91.63
N GLN A 307 -59.65 23.41 92.87
CA GLN A 307 -58.45 24.18 93.16
C GLN A 307 -57.16 23.45 92.73
N ALA A 308 -57.04 22.15 93.01
CA ALA A 308 -55.86 21.35 92.68
C ALA A 308 -55.66 21.14 91.17
N THR A 309 -56.74 21.03 90.39
CA THR A 309 -56.65 20.93 88.93
C THR A 309 -56.31 22.25 88.22
N GLN A 310 -56.48 23.37 88.93
CA GLN A 310 -56.14 24.70 88.43
C GLN A 310 -54.71 25.11 88.79
N SER A 311 -54.07 24.44 89.75
CA SER A 311 -52.67 24.70 90.08
C SER A 311 -51.75 24.10 89.01
N VAL A 312 -50.97 24.95 88.35
CA VAL A 312 -49.97 24.56 87.33
C VAL A 312 -48.58 24.41 87.96
N ARG A 313 -48.51 24.00 89.23
CA ARG A 313 -47.24 23.90 89.95
C ARG A 313 -46.50 22.61 89.63
N TYR A 314 -47.20 21.49 89.65
CA TYR A 314 -46.61 20.18 89.37
C TYR A 314 -47.21 19.51 88.14
N THR A 315 -48.54 19.62 87.94
CA THR A 315 -49.22 19.05 86.75
C THR A 315 -49.80 20.11 85.80
N PRO A 316 -50.06 19.74 84.53
CA PRO A 316 -50.81 20.60 83.60
C PRO A 316 -52.25 20.86 84.06
N VAL A 317 -52.84 21.94 83.57
CA VAL A 317 -54.23 22.34 83.88
C VAL A 317 -55.21 21.20 83.59
N GLY A 318 -56.08 20.87 84.55
CA GLY A 318 -57.08 19.82 84.45
C GLY A 318 -56.65 18.47 85.03
N GLN A 319 -55.40 18.32 85.43
CA GLN A 319 -54.89 17.17 86.17
C GLN A 319 -54.41 17.62 87.56
N ALA A 320 -54.42 16.71 88.53
CA ALA A 320 -53.87 16.96 89.85
C ALA A 320 -52.96 15.81 90.28
N SER A 321 -51.82 16.17 90.86
CA SER A 321 -50.91 15.23 91.52
C SER A 321 -51.20 15.13 93.02
N ILE A 322 -50.48 14.23 93.71
CA ILE A 322 -50.54 14.14 95.18
C ILE A 322 -50.09 15.46 95.81
N ALA A 323 -49.06 16.11 95.24
CA ALA A 323 -48.54 17.39 95.72
C ALA A 323 -49.53 18.54 95.51
N ASP A 324 -50.16 18.65 94.33
CA ASP A 324 -51.16 19.69 94.05
C ASP A 324 -52.38 19.55 94.98
N TYR A 325 -52.86 18.32 95.18
CA TYR A 325 -53.97 18.07 96.08
C TYR A 325 -53.61 18.34 97.55
N ARG A 326 -52.41 17.96 98.00
CA ARG A 326 -51.92 18.27 99.35
C ARG A 326 -51.88 19.77 99.59
N ASP A 327 -51.35 20.54 98.65
CA ASP A 327 -51.22 21.98 98.79
C ASP A 327 -52.62 22.66 98.80
N ALA A 328 -53.55 22.20 97.97
CA ALA A 328 -54.94 22.65 97.99
C ALA A 328 -55.69 22.27 99.29
N LEU A 329 -55.44 21.07 99.82
CA LEU A 329 -55.98 20.61 101.10
C LEU A 329 -55.44 21.45 102.26
N ASN A 330 -54.14 21.77 102.26
CA ASN A 330 -53.53 22.64 103.27
C ASN A 330 -54.13 24.04 103.26
N ASP A 331 -54.41 24.59 102.07
CA ASP A 331 -55.13 25.86 101.92
C ASP A 331 -56.54 25.80 102.52
N PHE A 332 -57.27 24.71 102.27
CA PHE A 332 -58.62 24.49 102.82
C PHE A 332 -58.59 24.38 104.35
N LEU A 333 -57.74 23.51 104.90
CA LEU A 333 -57.61 23.32 106.35
C LEU A 333 -57.17 24.62 107.03
N GLY A 334 -56.23 25.36 106.43
CA GLY A 334 -55.81 26.66 106.94
C GLY A 334 -56.93 27.72 106.89
N ALA A 335 -57.84 27.66 105.92
CA ALA A 335 -59.03 28.52 105.89
C ALA A 335 -60.06 28.11 106.96
N GLN A 336 -60.22 26.81 107.21
CA GLN A 336 -61.10 26.26 108.24
C GLN A 336 -60.65 26.68 109.66
N GLU A 337 -59.35 26.61 109.94
CA GLU A 337 -58.77 27.04 111.23
C GLU A 337 -58.96 28.54 111.50
N ARG A 338 -58.92 29.39 110.46
CA ARG A 338 -59.12 30.84 110.58
C ARG A 338 -60.58 31.26 110.82
N GLY A 339 -61.52 30.32 110.77
CA GLY A 339 -62.93 30.54 111.07
C GLY A 339 -63.85 30.69 109.84
N PRO A 340 -65.18 30.81 110.06
CA PRO A 340 -66.19 30.63 109.03
C PRO A 340 -66.14 31.68 107.92
N ALA A 341 -65.72 32.91 108.23
CA ALA A 341 -65.58 33.98 107.23
C ALA A 341 -64.45 33.71 106.23
N ALA A 342 -63.33 33.13 106.69
CA ALA A 342 -62.20 32.77 105.84
C ALA A 342 -62.54 31.57 104.94
N LEU A 343 -63.31 30.60 105.46
CA LEU A 343 -63.81 29.47 104.68
C LEU A 343 -64.72 29.94 103.53
N GLN A 344 -65.66 30.86 103.78
CA GLN A 344 -66.53 31.41 102.74
C GLN A 344 -65.75 32.19 101.66
N GLN A 345 -64.74 32.96 102.06
CA GLN A 345 -63.83 33.64 101.13
C GLN A 345 -63.05 32.63 100.27
N TRP A 346 -62.57 31.54 100.87
CA TRP A 346 -61.90 30.48 100.12
C TRP A 346 -62.85 29.78 99.12
N GLN A 347 -64.06 29.41 99.56
CA GLN A 347 -65.06 28.74 98.71
C GLN A 347 -65.46 29.61 97.51
N SER A 348 -65.75 30.90 97.73
CA SER A 348 -66.06 31.85 96.66
C SER A 348 -64.91 32.06 95.68
N ARG A 349 -63.66 32.11 96.17
CA ARG A 349 -62.47 32.18 95.32
C ARG A 349 -62.36 30.94 94.43
N VAL A 350 -62.50 29.75 94.98
CA VAL A 350 -62.38 28.48 94.24
C VAL A 350 -63.55 28.26 93.28
N GLN A 351 -64.75 28.74 93.61
CA GLN A 351 -65.89 28.71 92.69
C GLN A 351 -65.70 29.65 91.49
N ALA A 352 -64.98 30.77 91.67
CA ALA A 352 -64.71 31.76 90.62
C ALA A 352 -63.57 31.38 89.67
N LEU A 353 -62.67 30.48 90.09
CA LEU A 353 -61.64 29.89 89.24
C LEU A 353 -62.24 28.86 88.29
#